data_AF-I9A050-F1
#
_entry.id   AF-I9A050-F1
#
_cell.length_a   1.000
_cell.length_b   1.000
_cell.length_c   1.000
_cell.angle_alpha   90.00
_cell.angle_beta   90.00
_cell.angle_gamma   90.00
#
_symmetry.space_group_name_H-M   'P 1'
#
loop_
_entity.id
_entity.type
_entity.pdbx_description
1 polymer ?
#
loop_
_entity_poly.entity_id
_entity_poly.type
_entity_poly.pdbx_seq_one_letter_code
_entity_poly.pdbx_strand_id
1 'polypeptide(L)'
;MLFCLNELPRTNDKSNGYFRRFLIVPFKVQIPKSEVDPKLAEKIVSTELPGIMNWVLEGRERLITQSGFTESSLCQKQLEEYRYGSGVRKKIKLILPERSKL
;
A
#
# COMPACT_ATOMS: atom_id res chain seq x y z
N MET A 1 9.65 -4.38 -8.53
CA MET A 1 8.53 -4.87 -9.36
C MET A 1 7.33 -3.99 -9.08
N LEU A 2 6.56 -3.63 -10.11
CA LEU A 2 5.33 -2.84 -9.99
C LEU A 2 4.17 -3.66 -10.55
N PHE A 3 3.06 -3.70 -9.83
CA PHE A 3 1.84 -4.40 -10.25
C PHE A 3 0.65 -3.45 -10.12
N CYS A 4 -0.14 -3.32 -11.18
CA CYS A 4 -1.41 -2.59 -11.18
C CYS A 4 -2.53 -3.63 -11.23
N LEU A 5 -3.21 -3.82 -10.11
CA LEU A 5 -4.16 -4.91 -9.94
C LEU A 5 -5.50 -4.39 -9.42
N ASN A 6 -6.58 -4.96 -9.92
CA ASN A 6 -7.92 -4.75 -9.37
C ASN A 6 -8.18 -5.64 -8.13
N GLU A 7 -7.51 -6.80 -8.08
CA GLU A 7 -7.57 -7.73 -6.96
C GLU A 7 -6.17 -8.21 -6.59
N LEU A 8 -5.88 -8.30 -5.29
CA LEU A 8 -4.58 -8.76 -4.80
C LEU A 8 -4.41 -10.27 -5.03
N PRO A 9 -3.18 -10.74 -5.31
CA PRO A 9 -2.95 -12.14 -5.65
C PRO A 9 -3.27 -13.06 -4.47
N ARG A 10 -3.93 -14.18 -4.73
CA ARG A 10 -4.17 -15.20 -3.70
C ARG A 10 -2.86 -15.91 -3.37
N THR A 11 -2.65 -16.20 -2.10
CA THR A 11 -1.46 -16.91 -1.62
C THR A 11 -1.84 -17.87 -0.50
N ASN A 12 -1.12 -18.99 -0.43
CA ASN A 12 -1.15 -19.89 0.74
C ASN A 12 -0.04 -19.54 1.75
N ASP A 13 0.91 -18.69 1.38
CA ASP A 13 2.00 -18.26 2.25
C ASP A 13 1.49 -17.24 3.26
N LYS A 14 1.54 -17.63 4.54
CA LYS A 14 1.13 -16.79 5.68
C LYS A 14 2.32 -16.15 6.42
N SER A 15 3.54 -16.38 5.95
CA SER A 15 4.76 -15.96 6.62
C SER A 15 4.94 -14.44 6.60
N ASN A 16 5.60 -13.92 7.63
CA ASN A 16 6.02 -12.51 7.60
C ASN A 16 7.00 -12.21 6.46
N GLY A 17 7.73 -13.24 5.99
CA GLY A 17 8.54 -13.25 4.77
C GLY A 17 7.82 -12.65 3.58
N TYR A 18 6.69 -13.23 3.27
CA TYR A 18 5.88 -12.87 2.11
C TYR A 18 5.39 -11.43 2.19
N PHE A 19 4.65 -11.08 3.25
CA PHE A 19 3.92 -9.82 3.32
C PHE A 19 4.80 -8.58 3.53
N ARG A 20 5.95 -8.67 4.20
CA ARG A 20 6.79 -7.49 4.45
C ARG A 20 7.41 -6.88 3.18
N ARG A 21 7.31 -7.57 2.04
CA ARG A 21 7.85 -7.12 0.74
C ARG A 21 6.87 -6.26 -0.05
N PHE A 22 5.61 -6.19 0.38
CA PHE A 22 4.57 -5.45 -0.34
C PHE A 22 4.40 -4.05 0.23
N LEU A 23 4.43 -3.06 -0.66
CA LEU A 23 3.87 -1.73 -0.42
C LEU A 23 2.59 -1.62 -1.25
N ILE A 24 1.43 -1.72 -0.59
CA ILE A 24 0.13 -1.73 -1.27
C ILE A 24 -0.47 -0.34 -1.21
N VAL A 25 -0.65 0.30 -2.37
CA VAL A 25 -1.27 1.62 -2.50
C VAL A 25 -2.70 1.44 -3.01
N PRO A 26 -3.73 1.61 -2.16
CA PRO A 26 -5.11 1.38 -2.57
C PRO A 26 -5.70 2.59 -3.34
N PHE A 27 -6.19 2.34 -4.56
CA PHE A 27 -6.92 3.32 -5.36
C PHE A 27 -8.42 3.17 -5.10
N LYS A 28 -8.96 3.97 -4.17
CA LYS A 28 -10.36 3.85 -3.71
C LYS A 28 -11.35 4.77 -4.43
N VAL A 29 -10.85 5.66 -5.29
CA VAL A 29 -11.66 6.62 -6.03
C VAL A 29 -11.98 6.05 -7.41
N GLN A 30 -13.26 6.02 -7.75
CA GLN A 30 -13.73 5.65 -9.08
C GLN A 30 -14.07 6.93 -9.86
N ILE A 31 -13.44 7.12 -11.01
CA ILE A 31 -13.70 8.28 -11.88
C ILE A 31 -14.96 8.01 -12.71
N PRO A 32 -15.95 8.91 -12.73
CA PRO A 32 -17.12 8.80 -13.60
C PRO A 32 -16.74 8.72 -15.08
N LYS A 33 -17.47 7.94 -15.88
CA LYS A 33 -17.18 7.78 -17.32
C LYS A 33 -17.12 9.09 -18.10
N SER A 34 -17.87 10.10 -17.68
CA SER A 34 -17.88 11.44 -18.29
C SER A 34 -16.60 12.24 -18.05
N GLU A 35 -15.84 11.91 -17.02
CA GLU A 35 -14.60 12.60 -16.64
C GLU A 35 -13.35 11.84 -17.07
N VAL A 36 -13.50 10.60 -17.57
CA VAL A 36 -12.38 9.81 -18.08
C VAL A 36 -11.89 10.40 -19.39
N ASP A 37 -10.65 10.89 -19.39
CA ASP A 37 -9.93 11.29 -20.60
C ASP A 37 -9.10 10.10 -21.13
N PRO A 38 -9.47 9.50 -22.28
CA PRO A 38 -8.72 8.39 -22.87
C PRO A 38 -7.29 8.76 -23.31
N LYS A 39 -6.99 10.05 -23.51
CA LYS A 39 -5.69 10.57 -23.94
C LYS A 39 -4.87 11.17 -22.81
N LEU A 40 -5.30 10.99 -21.56
CA LEU A 40 -4.62 11.55 -20.39
C LEU A 40 -3.12 11.20 -20.35
N ALA A 41 -2.76 9.97 -20.70
CA ALA A 41 -1.37 9.53 -20.73
C ALA A 41 -0.53 10.32 -21.76
N GLU A 42 -1.05 10.53 -22.97
CA GLU A 42 -0.37 11.32 -24.01
C GLU A 42 -0.17 12.76 -23.55
N LYS A 43 -1.20 13.35 -22.93
CA LYS A 43 -1.15 14.70 -22.39
C LYS A 43 -0.06 14.85 -21.33
N ILE A 44 -0.05 13.96 -20.33
CA ILE A 44 0.97 13.95 -19.26
C ILE A 44 2.38 13.83 -19.85
N VAL A 45 2.59 12.91 -20.79
CA VAL A 45 3.89 12.71 -21.44
C VAL A 45 4.33 13.95 -22.20
N SER A 46 3.40 14.64 -22.86
CA SER A 46 3.73 15.82 -23.68
C SER A 46 4.08 17.07 -22.87
N THR A 47 3.57 17.23 -21.65
CA THR A 47 3.69 18.50 -20.90
C THR A 47 4.20 18.41 -19.47
N GLU A 48 4.08 17.26 -18.80
CA GLU A 48 4.26 17.19 -17.34
C GLU A 48 5.49 16.39 -16.89
N LEU A 49 6.20 15.72 -17.80
CA LEU A 49 7.37 14.89 -17.48
C LEU A 49 8.44 15.61 -16.64
N PRO A 50 8.81 16.88 -16.93
CA PRO A 50 9.80 17.58 -16.09
C PRO A 50 9.30 17.77 -14.64
N GLY A 51 8.01 18.03 -14.45
CA GLY A 51 7.40 18.17 -13.12
C GLY A 51 7.41 16.84 -12.36
N ILE A 52 7.03 15.76 -13.02
CA ILE A 52 7.08 14.40 -12.47
C ILE A 52 8.52 14.03 -12.09
N MET A 53 9.49 14.36 -12.94
CA MET A 53 10.90 14.11 -12.66
C MET A 53 11.38 14.87 -11.41
N ASN A 54 10.96 16.11 -11.22
CA ASN A 54 11.27 16.86 -10.01
C ASN A 54 10.70 16.20 -8.74
N TRP A 55 9.46 15.70 -8.79
CA TRP A 55 8.89 14.93 -7.67
C TRP A 55 9.64 13.62 -7.40
N VAL A 56 10.12 12.95 -8.46
CA VAL A 56 10.96 11.74 -8.30
C VAL A 56 12.28 12.07 -7.61
N LEU A 57 12.94 13.16 -8.00
CA LEU A 57 14.19 13.61 -7.38
C LEU A 57 13.99 13.97 -5.90
N GLU A 58 12.95 14.74 -5.58
CA GLU A 58 12.60 15.08 -4.20
C GLU A 58 12.28 13.81 -3.39
N GLY A 59 11.49 12.90 -3.97
CA GLY A 59 11.15 11.62 -3.36
C GLY A 59 12.39 10.75 -3.08
N ARG A 60 13.38 10.79 -3.97
CA ARG A 60 14.66 10.08 -3.79
C ARG A 60 15.44 10.62 -2.60
N GLU A 61 15.60 11.93 -2.49
CA GLU A 61 16.31 12.53 -1.36
C GLU A 61 15.65 12.16 -0.03
N ARG A 62 14.31 12.22 0.02
CA ARG A 62 13.52 11.78 1.17
C ARG A 62 13.75 10.30 1.50
N LEU A 63 13.71 9.43 0.49
CA LEU A 63 13.93 7.98 0.65
C LEU A 63 15.30 7.66 1.26
N ILE A 64 16.36 8.30 0.77
CA ILE A 64 17.73 8.11 1.26
C ILE A 64 17.83 8.59 2.71
N THR A 65 17.33 9.79 2.99
CA THR A 65 17.39 10.40 4.33
C THR A 65 16.65 9.55 5.36
N GLN A 66 15.50 8.98 4.99
CA GLN A 66 14.67 8.15 5.87
C GLN A 66 15.15 6.69 5.94
N SER A 67 16.08 6.27 5.08
CA SER A 67 16.47 4.86 4.90
C SER A 67 15.27 3.92 4.67
N GLY A 68 14.21 4.44 4.03
CA GLY A 68 12.95 3.71 3.88
C GLY A 68 11.84 4.59 3.28
N PHE A 69 10.81 3.93 2.75
CA PHE A 69 9.64 4.62 2.22
C PHE A 69 8.83 5.28 3.34
N THR A 70 8.21 6.42 3.04
CA THR A 70 7.29 7.09 3.96
C THR A 70 6.12 6.17 4.32
N GLU A 71 5.88 5.99 5.61
CA GLU A 71 4.77 5.16 6.09
C GLU A 71 3.43 5.88 5.91
N SER A 72 2.43 5.12 5.45
CA SER A 72 1.05 5.58 5.31
C SER A 72 0.12 4.63 6.03
N SER A 73 -0.73 5.17 6.90
CA SER A 73 -1.73 4.40 7.64
C SER A 73 -2.70 3.67 6.69
N LEU A 74 -3.01 4.27 5.53
CA LEU A 74 -3.84 3.64 4.51
C LEU A 74 -3.16 2.42 3.88
N CYS A 75 -1.88 2.54 3.55
CA CYS A 75 -1.11 1.43 2.97
C CYS A 75 -0.89 0.30 3.99
N GLN A 76 -0.59 0.65 5.25
CA GLN A 76 -0.47 -0.30 6.34
C GLN A 76 -1.76 -1.08 6.57
N LYS A 77 -2.90 -0.38 6.65
CA LYS A 77 -4.22 -1.00 6.78
C LYS A 77 -4.52 -1.95 5.62
N GLN A 78 -4.22 -1.54 4.39
CA GLN A 78 -4.41 -2.38 3.21
C GLN A 78 -3.55 -3.66 3.24
N LEU A 79 -2.32 -3.56 3.74
CA LEU A 79 -1.43 -4.71 3.93
C LEU A 79 -1.91 -5.66 5.03
N GLU A 80 -2.44 -5.13 6.13
CA GLU A 80 -3.04 -5.93 7.20
C GLU A 80 -4.30 -6.66 6.72
N GLU A 81 -5.18 -5.98 5.99
CA GLU A 81 -6.36 -6.56 5.37
C GLU A 81 -5.98 -7.66 4.38
N TYR A 82 -4.93 -7.46 3.58
CA TYR A 82 -4.43 -8.50 2.67
C TYR A 82 -3.90 -9.73 3.41
N ARG A 83 -3.21 -9.52 4.54
CA ARG A 83 -2.61 -10.59 5.34
C ARG A 83 -3.62 -11.42 6.10
N TYR A 84 -4.60 -10.78 6.72
CA TYR A 84 -5.52 -11.44 7.67
C TYR A 84 -6.95 -11.58 7.13
N GLY A 85 -7.24 -11.00 5.96
CA GLY A 85 -8.59 -10.86 5.44
C GLY A 85 -9.34 -9.71 6.10
N SER A 86 -10.50 -9.38 5.53
CA SER A 86 -11.40 -8.31 6.00
C SER A 86 -12.09 -8.61 7.35
N GLY A 87 -11.78 -9.75 7.97
CA GLY A 87 -12.37 -10.17 9.23
C GLY A 87 -11.83 -9.35 10.40
N VAL A 88 -12.73 -8.70 11.14
CA VAL A 88 -12.40 -7.99 12.38
C VAL A 88 -11.66 -8.94 13.33
N ARG A 89 -10.40 -8.63 13.64
CA ARG A 89 -9.73 -9.21 14.81
C ARG A 89 -10.54 -8.79 16.04
N LYS A 90 -11.37 -9.67 16.58
CA LYS A 90 -11.67 -9.60 18.01
C LYS A 90 -10.33 -9.75 18.71
N LYS A 91 -9.83 -8.66 19.32
CA LYS A 91 -8.78 -8.76 20.34
C LYS A 91 -9.39 -9.63 21.44
N ILE A 92 -9.18 -10.94 21.37
CA ILE A 92 -9.37 -11.80 22.53
C ILE A 92 -8.22 -11.41 23.45
N LYS A 93 -8.48 -10.48 24.35
CA LYS A 93 -7.57 -10.17 25.45
C LYS A 93 -7.65 -11.39 26.36
N LEU A 94 -6.72 -12.32 26.18
CA LEU A 94 -6.57 -13.45 27.09
C LEU A 94 -6.15 -12.87 28.44
N ILE A 95 -7.11 -12.62 29.32
CA ILE A 95 -6.83 -12.27 30.72
C ILE A 95 -6.40 -13.58 31.38
N LEU A 96 -5.09 -13.82 31.38
CA LEU A 96 -4.51 -14.92 32.13
C LEU A 96 -4.69 -14.61 33.63
N PRO A 97 -5.29 -15.51 34.42
CA PRO A 97 -5.33 -15.34 35.87
C PRO A 97 -3.90 -15.31 36.41
N GLU A 98 -3.65 -14.44 37.41
CA GLU A 98 -2.33 -14.18 38.02
C GLU A 98 -1.55 -15.45 38.40
N ARG A 99 -2.24 -16.58 38.61
CA ARG A 99 -1.66 -17.90 38.92
C ARG A 99 -0.98 -18.64 37.76
N SER A 100 -0.97 -18.07 36.56
CA SER A 100 -0.42 -18.72 35.35
C SER A 100 0.87 -18.07 34.81
N LYS A 101 1.45 -17.12 35.55
CA LYS A 101 2.83 -16.67 35.36
C LYS A 101 3.74 -17.57 36.21
N LEU A 102 4.16 -18.71 35.66
CA LEU A 102 5.31 -19.47 36.15
C LEU A 102 6.57 -18.96 35.47
#